data_AF-A0AAU6HJ29-F1
#
_entry.id   AF-A0AAU6HJ29-F1
#
_cell.length_a   1.000
_cell.length_b   1.000
_cell.length_c   1.000
_cell.angle_alpha   90.00
_cell.angle_beta   90.00
_cell.angle_gamma   90.00
#
_symmetry.space_group_name_H-M   'P 1'
#
loop_
_entity.id
_entity.type
_entity.pdbx_description
1 polymer ?
#
loop_
_entity_poly.entity_id
_entity_poly.type
_entity_poly.pdbx_seq_one_letter_code
_entity_poly.pdbx_strand_id
1 'polypeptide(L)' 'MFYTLPEQITTGSVVFDRDVDMVAVVRDVKGLMVGLERPTGLTWYVAYGRLRPGTEREGRQLQALAKLRRARKRGMP' A
#
# COMPACT_ATOMS: atom_id res chain seq x y z
N MET A 1 -5.12 14.11 -4.75
CA MET A 1 -5.35 14.83 -3.48
C MET A 1 -4.87 13.94 -2.35
N PHE A 2 -4.17 14.48 -1.36
CA PHE A 2 -3.73 13.75 -0.17
C PHE A 2 -4.87 13.67 0.86
N TYR A 3 -4.81 12.69 1.75
CA TYR A 3 -5.74 12.59 2.85
C TYR A 3 -5.55 13.75 3.83
N THR A 4 -6.66 14.27 4.34
CA THR A 4 -6.70 15.34 5.33
C THR A 4 -7.12 14.86 6.71
N LEU A 5 -7.72 13.66 6.76
CA LEU A 5 -8.20 13.02 7.98
C LEU A 5 -7.87 11.50 7.95
N PRO A 6 -7.41 10.89 9.07
CA PRO A 6 -7.15 9.46 9.13
C PRO A 6 -8.36 8.58 8.79
N GLU A 7 -9.57 9.04 9.08
CA GLU A 7 -10.84 8.32 8.88
C GLU A 7 -11.17 8.09 7.40
N GLN A 8 -10.51 8.81 6.50
CA GLN A 8 -10.62 8.61 5.06
C GLN A 8 -9.89 7.36 4.57
N ILE A 9 -9.07 6.74 5.43
CA ILE A 9 -8.19 5.63 5.08
C ILE A 9 -8.81 4.31 5.55
N THR A 10 -9.12 3.46 4.59
CA THR A 10 -9.70 2.13 4.84
C THR A 10 -8.62 1.06 4.77
N THR A 11 -8.60 0.14 5.74
CA THR A 11 -7.75 -1.06 5.69
C THR A 11 -8.06 -1.87 4.42
N GLY A 12 -7.03 -2.41 3.76
CA GLY A 12 -7.13 -3.10 2.48
C GLY A 12 -7.19 -2.20 1.26
N SER A 13 -7.33 -0.88 1.42
CA SER A 13 -7.27 0.06 0.29
C SER A 13 -5.84 0.23 -0.23
N VAL A 14 -5.73 0.58 -1.51
CA VAL A 14 -4.46 0.90 -2.16
C VAL A 14 -4.19 2.39 -1.98
N VAL A 15 -2.99 2.71 -1.49
CA VAL A 15 -2.53 4.09 -1.30
C VAL A 15 -1.16 4.30 -1.93
N PHE A 16 -0.87 5.55 -2.27
CA PHE A 16 0.46 5.99 -2.66
C PHE A 16 1.06 6.85 -1.54
N ASP A 17 2.30 6.53 -1.19
CA ASP A 17 3.14 7.24 -0.23
C ASP A 17 4.15 8.13 -0.97
N ARG A 18 4.10 9.43 -0.70
CA ARG A 18 4.99 10.41 -1.31
C ARG A 18 6.41 10.42 -0.75
N ASP A 19 6.63 9.98 0.48
CA ASP A 19 7.94 10.10 1.12
C ASP A 19 8.89 9.02 0.58
N VAL A 20 8.35 7.87 0.17
CA VAL A 20 9.09 6.76 -0.48
C VAL A 20 8.77 6.58 -1.96
N ASP A 21 7.86 7.39 -2.52
CA ASP A 21 7.39 7.30 -3.91
C ASP A 21 6.90 5.88 -4.29
N MET A 22 6.06 5.29 -3.44
CA MET A 22 5.61 3.90 -3.59
C MET A 22 4.14 3.68 -3.31
N VAL A 23 3.59 2.64 -3.96
CA VAL A 23 2.23 2.15 -3.77
C VAL A 23 2.23 0.93 -2.84
N ALA A 24 1.26 0.89 -1.92
CA ALA A 24 1.06 -0.22 -0.99
C ALA A 24 -0.42 -0.40 -0.62
N VAL A 25 -0.70 -1.48 0.11
CA VAL A 25 -2.00 -1.76 0.74
C VAL A 25 -1.96 -1.28 2.18
N VAL A 26 -3.04 -0.66 2.64
CA VAL A 26 -3.23 -0.32 4.06
C VAL A 26 -3.41 -1.60 4.87
N ARG A 27 -2.55 -1.82 5.86
CA ARG A 27 -2.59 -2.96 6.77
C ARG A 27 -3.29 -2.61 8.09
N ASP A 28 -2.98 -1.45 8.66
CA ASP A 28 -3.59 -0.95 9.90
C ASP A 28 -3.55 0.58 9.96
N VAL A 29 -4.42 1.17 10.78
CA VAL A 29 -4.42 2.61 11.11
C VAL A 29 -4.31 2.74 12.63
N LYS A 30 -3.28 3.45 13.10
CA LYS A 30 -2.95 3.66 14.51
C LYS A 30 -2.85 5.16 14.78
N GLY A 31 -3.99 5.78 15.10
CA GLY A 31 -4.08 7.23 15.25
C GLY A 31 -3.70 7.92 13.93
N LEU A 32 -2.64 8.72 13.95
CA LEU A 32 -2.16 9.46 12.78
C LEU A 32 -1.22 8.66 11.87
N MET A 33 -0.81 7.47 12.30
CA MET A 33 0.11 6.61 11.57
C MET A 33 -0.64 5.50 10.85
N VAL A 34 -0.23 5.21 9.63
CA VAL A 34 -0.82 4.17 8.78
C VAL A 34 0.25 3.12 8.51
N GLY A 35 -0.04 1.87 8.88
CA GLY A 35 0.78 0.72 8.54
C GLY A 35 0.49 0.29 7.10
N LEU A 36 1.53 0.23 6.28
CA LEU A 36 1.47 -0.16 4.88
C LEU A 36 2.19 -1.48 4.63
N GLU A 37 1.66 -2.27 3.71
CA GLU A 37 2.27 -3.50 3.23
C GLU A 37 2.29 -3.53 1.71
N ARG A 38 3.45 -3.88 1.16
CA ARG A 38 3.62 -4.17 -0.25
C ARG A 38 3.61 -5.69 -0.46
N PRO A 39 3.04 -6.22 -1.56
CA PRO A 39 3.01 -7.67 -1.83
C PRO A 39 4.39 -8.35 -1.90
N THR A 40 5.47 -7.57 -1.99
CA THR A 40 6.85 -8.03 -1.87
C THR A 40 7.27 -8.34 -0.42
N GLY A 41 6.40 -8.15 0.58
CA GLY A 41 6.67 -8.33 2.00
C GLY A 41 7.34 -7.12 2.68
N LEU A 42 7.48 -6.00 1.96
CA LEU A 42 7.98 -4.76 2.56
C LEU A 42 6.85 -4.10 3.35
N THR A 43 7.11 -3.75 4.61
CA THR A 43 6.15 -3.06 5.48
C THR A 43 6.76 -1.82 6.10
N TRP A 44 5.99 -0.75 6.23
CA TRP A 44 6.43 0.47 6.90
C TRP A 44 5.25 1.24 7.50
N TYR A 45 5.57 2.26 8.29
CA TYR A 45 4.61 3.18 8.87
C TYR A 45 4.84 4.59 8.33
N VAL A 46 3.76 5.31 8.09
CA VAL A 46 3.82 6.69 7.58
C VAL A 46 2.64 7.51 8.09
N ALA A 47 2.84 8.82 8.24
CA ALA A 47 1.75 9.72 8.64
C ALA A 47 0.68 9.82 7.55
N TYR A 48 -0.60 9.78 7.94
CA TYR A 48 -1.74 9.74 7.01
C TYR A 48 -1.73 10.86 5.96
N GLY A 49 -1.28 12.07 6.33
CA GLY A 49 -1.23 13.24 5.43
C GLY A 49 -0.21 13.12 4.29
N ARG A 50 0.67 12.11 4.34
CA ARG A 50 1.62 11.77 3.26
C ARG A 50 1.00 10.84 2.22
N LEU A 51 -0.19 10.32 2.50
CA LEU A 51 -0.87 9.35 1.66
C LEU A 51 -1.92 10.00 0.77
N ARG A 52 -2.05 9.47 -0.43
CA ARG A 52 -3.21 9.71 -1.29
C ARG A 52 -3.84 8.37 -1.70
N PRO A 53 -5.13 8.36 -2.11
CA PRO A 53 -5.69 7.20 -2.79
C PRO A 53 -4.80 6.77 -3.96
N GLY A 54 -4.58 5.46 -4.06
CA GLY A 54 -3.99 4.87 -5.25
C GLY A 54 -4.93 5.02 -6.43
N THR A 55 -4.35 5.23 -7.61
CA THR A 55 -5.09 5.18 -8.86
C THR A 55 -5.39 3.74 -9.25
N GLU A 56 -6.36 3.54 -10.15
CA GLU A 56 -6.64 2.19 -10.67
C GLU A 56 -5.41 1.55 -11.34
N ARG A 57 -4.60 2.35 -12.03
CA ARG A 57 -3.38 1.89 -12.70
C ARG A 57 -2.37 1.37 -11.67
N GLU A 58 -2.17 2.11 -10.59
CA GLU A 58 -1.30 1.72 -9.47
C GLU A 58 -1.82 0.46 -8.78
N GLY A 59 -3.13 0.35 -8.57
CA GLY A 59 -3.76 -0.86 -8.07
C GLY A 59 -3.51 -2.08 -8.96
N ARG A 60 -3.65 -1.94 -10.28
CA ARG A 60 -3.34 -3.01 -11.26
C ARG A 60 -1.86 -3.41 -11.21
N GLN A 61 -0.94 -2.45 -11.10
CA GLN A 61 0.49 -2.72 -10.95
C GLN A 61 0.79 -3.50 -9.66
N LEU A 62 0.18 -3.10 -8.55
CA LEU A 62 0.36 -3.77 -7.26
C LEU A 62 -0.16 -5.22 -7.29
N GLN A 63 -1.32 -5.45 -7.93
CA GLN A 63 -1.86 -6.80 -8.15
C GLN A 63 -0.95 -7.65 -9.03
N ALA A 64 -0.37 -7.08 -10.10
CA ALA A 64 0.59 -7.80 -10.95
C ALA A 64 1.83 -8.24 -10.16
N LEU A 65 2.36 -7.38 -9.29
CA LEU A 65 3.46 -7.71 -8.39
C LEU A 65 3.08 -8.84 -7.42
N ALA A 66 1.87 -8.81 -6.85
CA ALA A 66 1.37 -9.87 -5.99
C ALA A 66 1.28 -11.22 -6.73
N LYS A 67 0.77 -11.22 -7.97
CA LYS A 67 0.71 -12.43 -8.81
C LYS A 67 2.10 -12.98 -9.11
N LEU A 68 3.05 -12.12 -9.49
CA LEU A 68 4.44 -12.52 -9.76
C LEU A 68 5.09 -13.14 -8.51
N ARG A 69 4.93 -12.51 -7.34
CA ARG A 69 5.44 -13.05 -6.06
C ARG A 69 4.87 -14.43 -5.77
N ARG A 70 3.55 -14.64 -5.95
CA ARG A 70 2.89 -15.93 -5.74
C ARG A 70 3.40 -16.99 -6.72
N ALA A 71 3.56 -16.64 -8.00
CA ALA A 71 4.12 -17.53 -9.00
C ALA A 71 5.56 -17.96 -8.64
N ARG A 72 6.42 -17.02 -8.23
CA ARG A 72 7.78 -17.32 -7.77
C ARG A 72 7.81 -18.22 -6.54
N LYS A 73 6.93 -17.99 -5.55
CA LYS A 73 6.82 -18.86 -4.38
C LYS A 73 6.37 -20.29 -4.72
N ARG A 74 5.52 -20.45 -5.74
CA ARG A 74 5.02 -21.76 -6.19
C ARG A 74 5.97 -22.50 -7.12
N GLY A 75 6.96 -21.80 -7.69
CA GLY A 75 7.92 -22.32 -8.66
C GLY A 75 9.35 -22.40 -8.17
N MET A 76 9.60 -22.48 -6.85
CA MET A 76 10.85 -23.07 -6.40
C MET A 76 10.77 -24.58 -6.70
N PRO A 77 11.66 -25.15 -7.52
CA PRO A 77 11.96 -26.58 -7.43
C PRO A 77 12.47 -26.93 -6.02
#